data_AF-A0A6B2UZ78-F1
#
_entry.id   AF-A0A6B2UZ78-F1
#
_cell.length_a   1.000
_cell.length_b   1.000
_cell.length_c   1.000
_cell.angle_alpha   90.00
_cell.angle_beta   90.00
_cell.angle_gamma   90.00
#
_symmetry.space_group_name_H-M   'P 1'
#
loop_
_entity.id
_entity.type
_entity.pdbx_description
1 polymer ?
#
loop_
_entity_poly.entity_id
_entity_poly.type
_entity_poly.pdbx_seq_one_letter_code
_entity_poly.pdbx_strand_id
1 'polypeptide(L)'
;PSAASVERAVAAAADADAVVVATYNVTAGSAQQTLVERLTATGRPVIAVAVRNPYDVAQLPGVPAVLAAYSWTDVEVRAAARVIAGRVRPRGKLPVPVPRADDPATPLYPVGYGLTY
;
A
#
# COMPACT_ATOMS: atom_id res chain seq x y z
N PRO A 1 -1.26 9.22 -11.17
CA PRO A 1 -2.44 8.94 -12.03
C PRO A 1 -3.09 10.27 -12.43
N SER A 2 -3.82 10.33 -13.56
CA SER A 2 -4.62 11.52 -13.89
C SER A 2 -5.93 11.53 -13.10
N ALA A 3 -6.58 12.69 -12.98
CA ALA A 3 -7.89 12.82 -12.33
C ALA A 3 -8.94 11.86 -12.94
N ALA A 4 -8.99 11.76 -14.28
CA ALA A 4 -9.89 10.84 -14.97
C ALA A 4 -9.63 9.35 -14.61
N SER A 5 -8.37 8.97 -14.40
CA SER A 5 -8.05 7.62 -13.95
C SER A 5 -8.41 7.38 -12.49
N VAL A 6 -8.34 8.40 -11.63
CA VAL A 6 -8.82 8.32 -10.24
C VAL A 6 -10.32 8.11 -10.22
N GLU A 7 -11.10 8.94 -10.93
CA GLU A 7 -12.56 8.80 -10.97
C GLU A 7 -13.00 7.44 -11.52
N ARG A 8 -12.34 6.94 -12.57
CA ARG A 8 -12.62 5.60 -13.09
C ARG A 8 -12.36 4.49 -12.07
N ALA A 9 -11.26 4.58 -11.32
CA ALA A 9 -10.93 3.60 -10.29
C ALA A 9 -11.93 3.63 -9.12
N VAL A 10 -12.33 4.83 -8.68
CA VAL A 10 -13.33 5.02 -7.62
C VAL A 10 -14.69 4.48 -8.05
N ALA A 11 -15.12 4.75 -9.28
CA ALA A 11 -16.35 4.20 -9.83
C ALA A 11 -16.32 2.66 -9.89
N ALA A 12 -15.23 2.07 -10.37
CA ALA A 12 -15.08 0.61 -10.44
C ALA A 12 -15.03 -0.05 -9.04
N ALA A 13 -14.51 0.64 -8.02
CA ALA A 13 -14.51 0.14 -6.65
C ALA A 13 -15.93 -0.01 -6.07
N ALA A 14 -16.94 0.62 -6.68
CA ALA A 14 -18.32 0.53 -6.23
C ALA A 14 -18.93 -0.87 -6.35
N ASP A 15 -18.39 -1.70 -7.25
CA ASP A 15 -18.87 -3.06 -7.52
C ASP A 15 -17.89 -4.14 -7.04
N ALA A 16 -16.80 -3.76 -6.36
CA ALA A 16 -15.78 -4.68 -5.88
C ALA A 16 -15.95 -5.02 -4.39
N ASP A 17 -15.59 -6.25 -4.01
CA ASP A 17 -15.52 -6.68 -2.61
C ASP A 17 -14.30 -6.12 -1.87
N ALA A 18 -13.21 -5.87 -2.61
CA ALA A 18 -11.96 -5.30 -2.11
C ALA A 18 -11.17 -4.66 -3.25
N VAL A 19 -10.27 -3.73 -2.91
CA VAL A 19 -9.40 -3.03 -3.86
C VAL A 19 -7.93 -3.27 -3.50
N VAL A 20 -7.15 -3.73 -4.47
CA VAL A 20 -5.69 -3.83 -4.35
C VAL A 20 -5.06 -2.73 -5.20
N VAL A 21 -4.28 -1.85 -4.56
CA VAL A 21 -3.64 -0.71 -5.23
C VAL A 21 -2.14 -0.90 -5.20
N ALA A 22 -1.51 -1.08 -6.36
CA ALA A 22 -0.07 -1.03 -6.47
C ALA A 22 0.41 0.44 -6.39
N THR A 23 1.29 0.74 -5.44
CA THR A 23 1.84 2.07 -5.19
C THR A 23 3.34 2.09 -5.42
N TYR A 24 3.84 3.24 -5.85
CA TYR A 24 5.25 3.43 -6.18
C TYR A 24 5.71 4.81 -5.72
N ASN A 25 6.41 4.88 -4.58
CA ASN A 25 6.92 6.13 -4.00
C ASN A 25 5.82 7.19 -3.84
N VAL A 26 4.84 6.90 -2.99
CA VAL A 26 3.83 7.89 -2.61
C VAL A 26 4.53 9.03 -1.88
N THR A 27 4.22 10.26 -2.27
CA THR A 27 4.64 11.48 -1.57
C THR A 27 3.41 12.27 -1.12
N ALA A 28 3.61 13.17 -0.15
CA ALA A 28 2.57 14.09 0.30
C ALA A 28 2.01 14.91 -0.87
N GLY A 29 0.69 15.00 -0.97
CA GLY A 29 -0.05 15.68 -2.03
C GLY A 29 0.02 14.99 -3.40
N SER A 30 0.61 13.80 -3.51
CA SER A 30 0.73 13.13 -4.81
C SER A 30 -0.61 12.59 -5.30
N ALA A 31 -0.76 12.49 -6.62
CA ALA A 31 -1.95 11.87 -7.21
C ALA A 31 -2.15 10.40 -6.80
N GLN A 32 -1.10 9.69 -6.39
CA GLN A 32 -1.23 8.34 -5.83
C GLN A 32 -1.82 8.37 -4.42
N GLN A 33 -1.42 9.32 -3.57
CA GLN A 33 -2.03 9.53 -2.26
C GLN A 33 -3.53 9.83 -2.43
N THR A 34 -3.89 10.77 -3.30
CA THR A 34 -5.29 11.09 -3.61
C THR A 34 -6.07 9.87 -4.11
N LEU A 35 -5.49 9.06 -5.00
CA LEU A 35 -6.13 7.84 -5.47
C LEU A 35 -6.49 6.90 -4.31
N VAL A 36 -5.52 6.62 -3.44
CA VAL A 36 -5.68 5.66 -2.35
C VAL A 36 -6.64 6.20 -1.27
N GLU A 37 -6.57 7.49 -0.95
CA GLU A 37 -7.52 8.14 -0.04
C GLU A 37 -8.95 8.08 -0.57
N ARG A 38 -9.16 8.40 -1.85
CA ARG A 38 -10.47 8.34 -2.49
C ARG A 38 -11.02 6.93 -2.56
N LEU A 39 -10.18 5.93 -2.84
CA LEU A 39 -10.57 4.52 -2.80
C LEU A 39 -10.95 4.08 -1.38
N THR A 40 -10.18 4.49 -0.37
CA THR A 40 -10.46 4.20 1.04
C THR A 40 -11.78 4.83 1.49
N ALA A 41 -12.07 6.06 1.03
CA ALA A 41 -13.31 6.77 1.32
C ALA A 41 -14.57 6.11 0.73
N THR A 42 -14.44 5.14 -0.18
CA THR A 42 -15.60 4.37 -0.69
C THR A 42 -16.16 3.37 0.32
N GLY A 43 -15.46 3.16 1.45
CA GLY A 43 -15.81 2.16 2.46
C GLY A 43 -15.45 0.72 2.07
N ARG A 44 -14.87 0.50 0.88
CA ARG A 44 -14.35 -0.82 0.48
C ARG A 44 -13.05 -1.14 1.21
N PRO A 45 -12.78 -2.41 1.54
CA PRO A 45 -11.45 -2.84 1.97
C PRO A 45 -10.39 -2.46 0.93
N VAL A 46 -9.39 -1.67 1.32
CA VAL A 46 -8.27 -1.26 0.47
C VAL A 46 -6.96 -1.85 0.99
N ILE A 47 -6.19 -2.45 0.09
CA ILE A 47 -4.85 -2.98 0.36
C ILE A 47 -3.87 -2.22 -0.54
N ALA A 48 -2.96 -1.45 0.06
CA ALA A 48 -1.86 -0.83 -0.68
C ALA A 48 -0.68 -1.79 -0.79
N VAL A 49 -0.14 -1.98 -1.99
CA VAL A 49 1.02 -2.82 -2.27
C VAL A 49 2.15 -1.93 -2.75
N ALA A 50 3.12 -1.66 -1.87
CA ALA A 50 4.27 -0.82 -2.18
C ALA A 50 5.29 -1.63 -2.99
N VAL A 51 5.38 -1.37 -4.29
CA VAL A 51 6.16 -2.18 -5.25
C VAL A 51 7.60 -1.70 -5.45
N ARG A 52 8.10 -0.77 -4.63
CA ARG A 52 9.49 -0.28 -4.73
C ARG A 52 10.24 -0.32 -3.42
N ASN A 53 9.67 0.23 -2.36
CA ASN A 53 10.26 0.32 -1.03
C ASN A 53 9.12 0.36 0.01
N PRO A 54 9.38 0.32 1.31
CA PRO A 54 8.33 0.18 2.31
C PRO A 54 7.72 1.53 2.75
N TYR A 55 8.10 2.65 2.14
CA TYR A 55 7.86 3.98 2.72
C TYR A 55 6.45 4.53 2.47
N ASP A 56 5.72 4.00 1.49
CA ASP A 56 4.39 4.48 1.11
C ASP A 56 3.39 4.46 2.28
N VAL A 57 3.55 3.52 3.23
CA VAL A 57 2.68 3.42 4.43
C VAL A 57 2.68 4.70 5.28
N ALA A 58 3.80 5.45 5.31
CA ALA A 58 3.89 6.69 6.07
C ALA A 58 3.00 7.80 5.48
N GLN A 59 2.72 7.74 4.17
CA GLN A 59 1.87 8.70 3.46
C GLN A 59 0.41 8.25 3.37
N LEU A 60 0.10 7.05 3.89
CA LEU A 60 -1.20 6.39 3.74
C LEU A 60 -1.81 6.00 5.10
N PRO A 61 -1.90 6.91 6.09
CA PRO A 61 -2.30 6.55 7.46
C PRO A 61 -3.74 6.00 7.58
N GLY A 62 -4.61 6.29 6.60
CA GLY A 62 -5.99 5.79 6.57
C GLY A 62 -6.16 4.40 5.95
N VAL A 63 -5.11 3.81 5.39
CA VAL A 63 -5.20 2.51 4.70
C VAL A 63 -5.06 1.38 5.72
N PRO A 64 -6.03 0.44 5.81
CA PRO A 64 -6.03 -0.58 6.86
C PRO A 64 -4.98 -1.67 6.65
N ALA A 65 -4.53 -1.89 5.41
CA ALA A 65 -3.56 -2.92 5.07
C ALA A 65 -2.52 -2.39 4.06
N VAL A 66 -1.24 -2.50 4.42
CA VAL A 66 -0.12 -2.19 3.52
C VAL A 66 0.84 -3.36 3.45
N LEU A 67 1.20 -3.75 2.23
CA LEU A 67 2.17 -4.81 1.94
C LEU A 67 3.36 -4.23 1.18
N ALA A 68 4.57 -4.30 1.76
CA ALA A 68 5.80 -3.98 1.05
C ALA A 68 6.25 -5.16 0.20
N ALA A 69 6.05 -5.07 -1.13
CA ALA A 69 6.45 -6.10 -2.09
C ALA A 69 7.88 -5.88 -2.64
N TYR A 70 8.43 -4.67 -2.50
CA TYR A 70 9.78 -4.27 -2.94
C TYR A 70 10.07 -4.36 -4.45
N SER A 71 9.14 -4.87 -5.25
CA SER A 71 9.30 -5.00 -6.70
C SER A 71 7.94 -5.11 -7.40
N TRP A 72 7.93 -4.80 -8.70
CA TRP A 72 6.78 -4.91 -9.61
C TRP A 72 6.94 -6.03 -10.64
N THR A 73 7.96 -6.89 -10.53
CA THR A 73 8.08 -8.01 -11.48
C THR A 73 6.97 -9.05 -11.26
N ASP A 74 6.71 -9.87 -12.29
CA ASP A 74 5.68 -10.91 -12.27
C ASP A 74 5.81 -11.84 -11.05
N VAL A 75 7.03 -12.20 -10.67
CA VAL A 75 7.28 -13.12 -9.54
C VAL A 75 6.85 -12.49 -8.22
N GLU A 76 7.20 -11.22 -7.97
CA GLU A 76 6.85 -10.54 -6.71
C GLU A 76 5.37 -10.18 -6.64
N VAL A 77 4.75 -9.77 -7.74
CA VAL A 77 3.30 -9.49 -7.76
C VAL A 77 2.50 -10.78 -7.52
N ARG A 78 2.90 -11.92 -8.10
CA ARG A 78 2.30 -13.23 -7.79
C ARG A 78 2.51 -13.64 -6.33
N ALA A 79 3.67 -13.34 -5.75
CA ALA A 79 3.92 -13.59 -4.34
C ALA A 79 3.02 -12.73 -3.44
N ALA A 80 2.89 -11.44 -3.73
CA ALA A 80 1.98 -10.53 -3.04
C ALA A 80 0.53 -11.02 -3.11
N ALA A 81 0.07 -11.45 -4.29
CA ALA A 81 -1.27 -12.01 -4.46
C ALA A 81 -1.50 -13.28 -3.62
N ARG A 82 -0.51 -14.18 -3.51
CA ARG A 82 -0.61 -15.36 -2.63
C ARG A 82 -0.70 -14.98 -1.16
N VAL A 83 0.04 -13.95 -0.73
CA VAL A 83 -0.03 -13.44 0.65
C VAL A 83 -1.42 -12.84 0.90
N ILE A 84 -1.86 -11.90 0.07
CA ILE A 84 -3.18 -11.25 0.18
C ILE A 84 -4.32 -12.28 0.21
N ALA A 85 -4.24 -13.32 -0.62
CA ALA A 85 -5.23 -14.40 -0.66
C ALA A 85 -5.12 -15.42 0.50
N GLY A 86 -4.24 -15.21 1.48
CA GLY A 86 -4.04 -16.12 2.61
C GLY A 86 -3.37 -17.45 2.27
N ARG A 87 -2.90 -17.64 1.03
CA ARG A 87 -2.24 -18.89 0.59
C ARG A 87 -0.81 -19.02 1.12
N VAL A 88 -0.19 -17.91 1.50
CA VAL A 88 1.14 -17.85 2.11
C VAL A 88 1.09 -16.88 3.28
N ARG A 89 1.58 -17.28 4.46
CA ARG A 89 1.70 -16.38 5.62
C ARG A 89 2.85 -15.38 5.41
N PRO A 90 2.65 -14.07 5.64
CA PRO A 90 3.74 -13.11 5.56
C PRO A 90 4.74 -13.36 6.69
N ARG A 91 6.04 -13.31 6.35
CA ARG A 91 7.15 -13.48 7.30
C ARG A 91 8.24 -12.41 7.16
N GLY A 92 8.11 -11.52 6.19
CA GLY A 92 9.08 -10.47 5.90
C GLY A 92 9.23 -9.50 7.07
N LYS A 93 10.46 -9.08 7.32
CA LYS A 93 10.81 -8.06 8.32
C LYS A 93 11.50 -6.91 7.63
N LEU A 94 11.19 -5.68 8.02
CA LEU A 94 11.77 -4.48 7.43
C LEU A 94 13.30 -4.48 7.58
N PRO A 95 14.08 -4.40 6.48
CA PRO A 95 15.53 -4.30 6.54
C PRO A 95 16.00 -2.85 6.80
N VAL A 96 15.09 -1.88 6.71
CA VAL A 96 15.29 -0.45 6.90
C VAL A 96 14.13 0.11 7.72
N PRO A 97 14.33 1.16 8.55
CA PRO A 97 13.20 1.79 9.22
C PRO A 97 12.31 2.50 8.20
N VAL A 98 11.02 2.58 8.48
CA VAL A 98 10.11 3.52 7.79
C VAL A 98 10.04 4.78 8.64
N PRO A 99 10.53 5.93 8.16
CA PRO A 99 10.40 7.21 8.87
C PRO A 99 8.94 7.65 8.96
N ARG A 100 8.60 8.42 9.99
CA ARG A 100 7.31 9.13 10.01
C ARG A 100 7.28 10.20 8.91
N ALA A 101 6.09 10.48 8.39
CA ALA A 101 5.91 11.52 7.39
C ALA A 101 6.03 12.94 7.96
N ASP A 102 5.64 13.15 9.22
CA ASP A 102 5.66 14.42 9.94
C ASP A 102 6.99 14.71 10.64
N ASP A 103 7.72 13.67 11.02
CA ASP A 103 9.07 13.76 11.60
C ASP A 103 9.99 12.64 11.06
N PRO A 104 10.72 12.91 9.96
CA PRO A 104 11.60 11.92 9.34
C PRO A 104 12.77 11.44 10.22
N ALA A 105 13.08 12.13 11.32
CA ALA A 105 14.10 11.67 12.27
C ALA A 105 13.58 10.53 13.18
N THR A 106 12.25 10.36 13.26
CA THR A 106 11.61 9.37 14.11
C THR A 106 11.07 8.20 13.26
N PRO A 107 11.34 6.93 13.63
CA PRO A 107 10.78 5.80 12.93
C PRO A 107 9.27 5.65 13.21
N LEU A 108 8.47 5.53 12.15
CA LEU A 108 7.09 5.04 12.22
C LEU A 108 7.09 3.52 12.47
N TYR A 109 7.93 2.81 11.72
CA TYR A 109 8.20 1.39 11.93
C TYR A 109 9.71 1.14 12.00
N PRO A 110 10.22 0.46 13.03
CA PRO A 110 11.65 0.19 13.16
C PRO A 110 12.12 -0.93 12.20
N VAL A 111 13.44 -1.04 12.04
CA VAL A 111 14.08 -2.22 11.45
C VAL A 111 13.61 -3.47 12.21
N GLY A 112 13.33 -4.56 11.49
CA GLY A 112 12.83 -5.80 12.07
C GLY A 112 11.31 -5.83 12.27
N TYR A 113 10.58 -4.74 12.01
CA TYR A 113 9.12 -4.74 12.06
C TYR A 113 8.51 -5.58 10.94
N GLY A 114 7.40 -6.25 11.22
CA GLY A 114 6.64 -7.02 10.23
C GLY A 114 5.56 -7.86 10.91
N LEU A 115 4.34 -7.79 10.40
CA LEU A 115 3.16 -8.45 10.96
C LEU A 115 3.01 -9.89 10.45
N THR A 116 2.18 -10.68 11.15
CA THR A 116 1.70 -12.01 10.74
C THR A 116 0.17 -12.05 10.84
N TYR A 117 -0.46 -12.99 10.12
CA TYR A 117 -1.83 -13.43 10.40
C TYR A 117 -1.88 -14.31 11.64
#